data_AF-A0A2A5AUV1-F1
#
_entry.id   AF-A0A2A5AUV1-F1
#
_cell.length_a   1.000
_cell.length_b   1.000
_cell.length_c   1.000
_cell.angle_alpha   90.00
_cell.angle_beta   90.00
_cell.angle_gamma   90.00
#
_symmetry.space_group_name_H-M   'P 1'
#
loop_
_entity.id
_entity.type
_entity.pdbx_description
1 polymer ?
#
loop_
_entity_poly.entity_id
_entity_poly.type
_entity_poly.pdbx_seq_one_letter_code
_entity_poly.pdbx_strand_id
1 'polypeptide(L)'
;MGPTQYINLKQARKALAEIGVELNHRQMKRAADMDAKGRRKLPFFIDPIDKKLKIEKGTLLNIYNKCQSEAENTAYFKPEK
;
A
#
# COMPACT_ATOMS: atom_id res chain seq x y z
N MET A 1 -16.99 11.50 2.47
CA MET A 1 -15.88 10.74 3.07
C MET A 1 -16.46 9.55 3.81
N GLY A 2 -16.11 8.33 3.42
CA GLY A 2 -16.50 7.14 4.19
C GLY A 2 -15.76 7.09 5.53
N PRO A 3 -16.19 6.22 6.45
CA PRO A 3 -15.53 6.05 7.74
C PRO A 3 -14.09 5.57 7.56
N THR A 4 -13.19 6.02 8.45
CA THR A 4 -11.81 5.53 8.50
C THR A 4 -11.82 4.02 8.70
N GLN A 5 -11.17 3.28 7.79
CA GLN A 5 -11.11 1.83 7.84
C GLN A 5 -9.65 1.37 8.00
N TYR A 6 -9.35 0.73 9.12
CA TYR A 6 -8.07 0.07 9.35
C TYR A 6 -8.16 -1.39 8.94
N ILE A 7 -7.22 -1.82 8.12
CA ILE A 7 -7.22 -3.14 7.48
C ILE A 7 -5.93 -3.89 7.76
N ASN A 8 -6.05 -5.21 7.89
CA ASN A 8 -4.89 -6.09 8.04
C ASN A 8 -4.24 -6.39 6.68
N LEU A 9 -3.15 -7.16 6.70
CA LEU A 9 -2.38 -7.49 5.50
C LEU A 9 -3.19 -8.20 4.40
N LYS A 10 -4.08 -9.13 4.77
CA LYS A 10 -4.92 -9.87 3.80
C LYS A 10 -5.94 -8.95 3.14
N GLN A 11 -6.53 -8.05 3.93
CA GLN A 11 -7.48 -7.06 3.46
C GLN A 11 -6.80 -5.98 2.60
N ALA A 12 -5.60 -5.53 2.97
CA ALA A 12 -4.80 -4.60 2.17
C ALA A 12 -4.49 -5.16 0.78
N ARG A 13 -4.08 -6.44 0.70
CA ARG A 13 -3.90 -7.14 -0.57
C ARG A 13 -5.18 -7.18 -1.41
N LYS A 14 -6.33 -7.42 -0.76
CA LYS A 14 -7.63 -7.41 -1.45
C LYS A 14 -8.00 -6.02 -1.95
N ALA A 15 -7.78 -4.98 -1.15
CA ALA A 15 -8.08 -3.59 -1.53
C ALA A 15 -7.26 -3.14 -2.74
N LEU A 16 -5.99 -3.55 -2.84
CA LEU A 16 -5.18 -3.33 -4.04
C LEU A 16 -5.69 -4.15 -5.23
N ALA A 17 -6.08 -5.40 -5.03
CA ALA A 17 -6.67 -6.21 -6.09
C ALA A 17 -7.99 -5.64 -6.64
N GLU A 18 -8.80 -4.98 -5.80
CA GLU A 18 -10.04 -4.27 -6.21
C GLU A 18 -9.79 -3.17 -7.25
N ILE A 19 -8.57 -2.63 -7.32
CA ILE A 19 -8.16 -1.63 -8.34
C ILE A 19 -7.23 -2.23 -9.41
N GLY A 20 -7.19 -3.56 -9.54
CA GLY A 20 -6.37 -4.25 -10.55
C GLY A 20 -4.90 -4.48 -10.15
N VAL A 21 -4.51 -4.18 -8.90
CA VAL A 21 -3.14 -4.37 -8.41
C VAL A 21 -3.02 -5.72 -7.71
N GLU A 22 -2.66 -6.75 -8.48
CA GLU A 22 -2.52 -8.10 -7.96
C GLU A 22 -1.15 -8.33 -7.32
N LEU A 23 -1.15 -8.50 -6.00
CA LEU A 23 0.02 -8.88 -5.22
C LEU A 23 -0.17 -10.27 -4.61
N ASN A 24 0.90 -11.05 -4.59
CA ASN A 24 0.96 -12.28 -3.81
C ASN A 24 1.18 -11.98 -2.32
N HIS A 25 0.96 -13.00 -1.48
CA HIS A 25 1.10 -12.86 -0.03
C HIS A 25 2.51 -12.43 0.39
N ARG A 26 3.56 -12.95 -0.26
CA ARG A 26 4.97 -12.67 0.06
C ARG A 26 5.34 -11.22 -0.26
N GLN A 27 4.86 -10.67 -1.37
CA GLN A 27 5.06 -9.27 -1.76
C GLN A 27 4.43 -8.33 -0.74
N MET A 28 3.16 -8.60 -0.38
CA MET A 28 2.47 -7.80 0.62
C MET A 28 3.15 -7.88 2.00
N LYS A 29 3.61 -9.07 2.40
CA LYS A 29 4.38 -9.28 3.63
C LYS A 29 5.67 -8.47 3.65
N ARG A 30 6.47 -8.54 2.58
CA ARG A 30 7.71 -7.76 2.46
C ARG A 30 7.49 -6.24 2.50
N ALA A 31 6.32 -5.75 2.06
CA ALA A 31 5.99 -4.33 2.13
C ALA A 31 5.58 -3.88 3.55
N ALA A 32 5.07 -4.81 4.35
CA ALA A 32 4.64 -4.58 5.73
C ALA A 32 5.74 -4.85 6.78
N ASP A 33 6.72 -5.71 6.45
CA ASP A 33 7.88 -6.01 7.29
C ASP A 33 8.81 -4.80 7.38
N MET A 34 9.53 -4.71 8.50
CA MET A 34 10.61 -3.73 8.65
C MET A 34 11.82 -4.14 7.80
N ASP A 35 12.51 -3.15 7.25
CA ASP A 35 13.81 -3.33 6.64
C ASP A 35 14.93 -3.40 7.70
N ALA A 36 16.18 -3.56 7.25
CA ALA A 36 17.35 -3.62 8.12
C ALA A 36 17.58 -2.35 8.96
N LYS A 37 16.93 -1.23 8.64
CA LYS A 37 16.99 0.03 9.37
C LYS A 37 15.76 0.24 10.26
N GLY A 38 14.91 -0.77 10.42
CA GLY A 38 13.69 -0.71 11.23
C GLY A 38 12.53 0.05 10.57
N ARG A 39 12.63 0.37 9.27
CA ARG A 39 11.60 1.14 8.54
C ARG A 39 10.71 0.21 7.73
N ARG A 40 9.40 0.47 7.71
CA ARG A 40 8.48 -0.25 6.82
C ARG A 40 8.31 0.51 5.52
N LYS A 41 8.16 -0.20 4.40
CA LYS A 41 7.87 0.42 3.10
C LYS A 41 6.49 1.05 3.08
N LEU A 42 5.50 0.31 3.57
CA LEU A 42 4.15 0.82 3.78
C LEU A 42 3.96 1.18 5.25
N PRO A 43 3.15 2.21 5.58
CA PRO A 43 2.97 2.71 6.95
C PRO A 43 2.04 1.80 7.77
N PHE A 44 2.37 0.52 7.83
CA PHE A 44 1.74 -0.39 8.77
C PHE A 44 2.18 -0.05 10.19
N PHE A 45 1.22 -0.10 11.11
CA PHE A 45 1.43 0.12 12.53
C PHE A 45 0.87 -1.04 13.34
N ILE A 46 1.38 -1.19 14.56
CA ILE A 46 0.81 -2.11 15.54
C ILE A 46 -0.35 -1.39 16.20
N ASP A 47 -1.57 -1.90 16.02
CA ASP A 47 -2.77 -1.33 16.62
C ASP A 47 -2.65 -1.34 18.15
N PRO A 48 -2.93 -0.23 18.83
CA PRO A 48 -2.73 -0.13 20.27
C PRO A 48 -3.68 -1.01 21.08
N ILE A 49 -4.84 -1.38 20.53
CA ILE A 49 -5.90 -2.15 21.19
C ILE A 49 -5.64 -3.65 21.02
N ASP A 50 -5.55 -4.14 19.78
CA ASP A 50 -5.46 -5.59 19.52
C ASP A 50 -4.03 -6.08 19.22
N LYS A 51 -3.04 -5.17 19.22
CA LYS A 51 -1.61 -5.44 18.95
C LYS A 51 -1.37 -6.12 17.60
N LYS A 52 -2.28 -5.99 16.63
CA LYS A 52 -2.12 -6.54 15.28
C LYS A 52 -1.62 -5.48 14.31
N LEU A 53 -0.92 -5.94 13.27
CA LEU A 53 -0.41 -5.08 12.21
C LEU A 53 -1.55 -4.61 11.30
N LYS A 54 -1.76 -3.29 11.21
CA LYS A 54 -2.82 -2.65 10.41
C LYS A 54 -2.28 -1.48 9.60
N ILE A 55 -3.04 -1.09 8.58
CA ILE A 55 -2.85 0.13 7.80
C ILE A 55 -4.21 0.76 7.55
N GLU A 56 -4.27 2.07 7.42
CA GLU A 56 -5.49 2.78 7.03
C GLU A 56 -5.73 2.60 5.51
N LYS A 57 -6.93 2.16 5.10
CA LYS A 57 -7.24 1.79 3.70
C LYS A 57 -7.05 2.96 2.75
N GLY A 58 -7.48 4.16 3.11
CA GLY A 58 -7.33 5.36 2.28
C GLY A 58 -5.87 5.72 2.08
N THR A 59 -5.06 5.73 3.15
CA THR A 59 -3.61 5.89 3.05
C THR A 59 -2.96 4.90 2.10
N LEU A 60 -3.30 3.60 2.16
CA LEU A 60 -2.75 2.59 1.25
C LEU A 60 -3.02 2.92 -0.22
N LEU A 61 -4.27 3.22 -0.57
CA LEU A 61 -4.67 3.53 -1.94
C LEU A 61 -4.06 4.85 -2.43
N ASN A 62 -4.01 5.86 -1.55
CA ASN A 62 -3.40 7.15 -1.87
C ASN A 62 -1.89 7.02 -2.15
N ILE A 63 -1.17 6.19 -1.40
CA ILE A 63 0.25 5.91 -1.67
C ILE A 63 0.41 5.27 -3.06
N TYR A 64 -0.40 4.25 -3.36
CA TYR A 64 -0.35 3.60 -4.67
C TYR A 64 -0.59 4.60 -5.81
N ASN A 65 -1.67 5.38 -5.73
CA ASN A 65 -2.02 6.37 -6.77
C ASN A 65 -0.90 7.39 -6.97
N LYS A 66 -0.28 7.89 -5.89
CA LYS A 66 0.85 8.81 -5.99
C LYS A 66 2.05 8.18 -6.71
N CYS A 67 2.42 6.95 -6.33
CA CYS A 67 3.51 6.23 -6.98
C CYS A 67 3.21 5.95 -8.46
N GLN A 68 1.96 5.60 -8.80
CA GLN A 68 1.53 5.42 -10.19
C GLN A 68 1.69 6.73 -10.98
N SER A 69 1.12 7.83 -10.49
CA SER A 69 1.21 9.12 -11.18
C SER A 69 2.65 9.60 -11.34
N GLU A 70 3.50 9.37 -10.33
CA GLU A 70 4.93 9.69 -10.44
C GLU A 70 5.64 8.84 -11.49
N ALA A 71 5.34 7.54 -11.57
CA ALA A 71 5.88 6.65 -12.60
C ALA A 71 5.43 7.05 -14.01
N GLU A 72 4.17 7.46 -14.17
CA GLU A 72 3.63 7.96 -15.45
C GLU A 72 4.30 9.28 -15.86
N ASN A 73 4.42 10.24 -14.93
CA ASN A 73 4.99 11.56 -15.19
C ASN A 73 6.50 11.53 -15.51
N THR A 74 7.21 10.51 -15.01
CA THR A 74 8.66 10.35 -15.23
C THR A 74 8.98 9.33 -16.33
N ALA A 75 7.96 8.76 -16.98
CA ALA A 75 8.16 7.81 -18.06
C ALA A 75 8.92 8.49 -19.22
N TYR A 76 9.95 7.80 -19.74
CA TYR A 76 10.69 8.27 -20.93
C TYR A 76 9.83 8.27 -22.20
N PHE A 77 8.75 7.49 -22.21
CA PHE A 77 7.83 7.39 -23.32
C PHE A 77 7.17 8.75 -23.59
N LYS A 78 7.50 9.36 -24.73
CA LYS A 78 6.82 10.53 -25.27
C LYS A 78 5.82 10.03 -26.30
N PRO A 79 4.49 10.13 -26.08
CA PRO A 79 3.55 9.90 -27.16
C PRO A 79 3.88 10.88 -28.30
N GLU A 80 3.96 10.38 -29.53
CA GLU A 80 4.14 11.24 -30.71
C GLU A 80 3.01 12.29 -30.74
N LYS A 81 3.40 13.53 -31.04
CA LYS A 81 2.52 14.70 -31.09
C LYS A 81 1.39 14.53 -32.11
#